data_AF-A0A3B7MDF4-F1
#
_entry.id   AF-A0A3B7MDF4-F1
#
_cell.length_a   1.000
_cell.length_b   1.000
_cell.length_c   1.000
_cell.angle_alpha   90.00
_cell.angle_beta   90.00
_cell.angle_gamma   90.00
#
_symmetry.space_group_name_H-M   'P 1'
#
loop_
_entity.id
_entity.type
_entity.pdbx_description
1 polymer ?
#
loop_
_entity_poly.entity_id
_entity_poly.type
_entity_poly.pdbx_seq_one_letter_code
_entity_poly.pdbx_strand_id
1 'polypeptide(L)'
;MVAKVTRSRPALIVLAVIGLASAGTAAWLTLSPPRQGDPVPHPAEVAQQQETQIFWVKNEGDTLVLVPSTVRITTPARRPELFIQSRLERLLAGPANQDVTTSIPENTRVNRVEVKGDGIHVDLSPEFTKGGGSASMQARLGQVLYTATASDPNTPVWISIGGEPLRVLGGEGLEVTQPMTRQDFQTAFALRTQ
;
A
#
# COMPACT_ATOMS: atom_id res chain seq x y z
N MET A 1 -17.64 -11.52 78.39
CA MET A 1 -16.87 -10.44 77.73
C MET A 1 -17.51 -9.12 78.08
N VAL A 2 -16.69 -8.17 78.54
CA VAL A 2 -17.06 -6.97 79.30
C VAL A 2 -17.58 -5.84 78.41
N ALA A 3 -18.39 -4.98 79.01
CA ALA A 3 -19.22 -3.93 78.43
C ALA A 3 -18.52 -2.56 78.21
N LYS A 4 -19.07 -1.82 77.22
CA LYS A 4 -19.41 -0.38 77.20
C LYS A 4 -18.31 0.71 77.32
N VAL A 5 -18.73 1.92 76.89
CA VAL A 5 -18.16 3.29 77.01
C VAL A 5 -17.53 3.75 75.67
N THR A 6 -18.12 4.62 74.82
CA THR A 6 -18.82 5.94 74.91
C THR A 6 -17.92 7.14 75.19
N ARG A 7 -18.14 8.21 74.38
CA ARG A 7 -17.76 9.66 74.50
C ARG A 7 -16.57 10.09 73.63
N SER A 8 -16.51 11.28 73.03
CA SER A 8 -17.42 12.45 72.92
C SER A 8 -16.83 13.45 71.91
N ARG A 9 -17.69 14.22 71.23
CA ARG A 9 -17.35 15.46 70.47
C ARG A 9 -17.18 16.64 71.45
N PRO A 10 -16.43 17.70 71.08
CA PRO A 10 -17.04 19.00 70.70
C PRO A 10 -16.27 19.66 69.52
N ALA A 11 -16.83 20.38 68.55
CA ALA A 11 -17.67 21.58 68.51
C ALA A 11 -17.01 22.88 69.04
N LEU A 12 -16.83 23.82 68.10
CA LEU A 12 -16.99 25.28 68.23
C LEU A 12 -15.82 26.12 68.81
N ILE A 13 -15.35 27.14 68.06
CA ILE A 13 -15.63 28.58 68.30
C ILE A 13 -14.78 29.48 67.37
N VAL A 14 -15.46 30.52 66.90
CA VAL A 14 -15.12 31.65 66.03
C VAL A 14 -14.49 32.79 66.86
N LEU A 15 -13.55 33.58 66.32
CA LEU A 15 -13.61 35.07 66.29
C LEU A 15 -12.36 35.73 65.68
N ALA A 16 -12.64 36.82 64.97
CA ALA A 16 -11.77 37.70 64.20
C ALA A 16 -10.84 38.60 65.04
N VAL A 17 -9.86 39.27 64.40
CA VAL A 17 -9.55 40.71 64.54
C VAL A 17 -8.56 41.15 63.44
N ILE A 18 -8.73 42.41 63.02
CA ILE A 18 -8.18 43.16 61.87
C ILE A 18 -6.79 43.75 62.17
N GLY A 19 -5.95 43.91 61.13
CA GLY A 19 -4.80 44.82 61.13
C GLY A 19 -4.22 45.06 59.73
N LEU A 20 -4.42 46.26 59.18
CA LEU A 20 -3.81 46.76 57.94
C LEU A 20 -2.30 47.00 58.12
N ALA A 21 -1.47 46.57 57.15
CA ALA A 21 -0.34 47.36 56.66
C ALA A 21 0.16 46.80 55.31
N SER A 22 0.19 47.70 54.33
CA SER A 22 0.61 47.58 52.94
C SER A 22 2.08 47.19 52.73
N ALA A 23 2.36 46.33 51.73
CA ALA A 23 3.27 46.62 50.61
C ALA A 23 3.49 45.37 49.72
N GLY A 24 3.17 45.50 48.43
CA GLY A 24 3.89 44.86 47.32
C GLY A 24 3.70 43.35 47.10
N THR A 25 2.86 42.99 46.14
CA THR A 25 3.28 42.51 44.80
C THR A 25 2.05 41.99 44.05
N ALA A 26 1.93 42.41 42.79
CA ALA A 26 0.84 42.03 41.91
C ALA A 26 1.03 40.59 41.42
N ALA A 27 0.02 39.73 41.63
CA ALA A 27 -0.13 38.50 40.88
C ALA A 27 -1.56 38.48 40.31
N TRP A 28 -1.69 38.97 39.07
CA TRP A 28 -2.92 38.83 38.31
C TRP A 28 -3.09 37.36 37.90
N LEU A 29 -3.97 36.63 38.59
CA LEU A 29 -4.46 35.34 38.12
C LEU A 29 -5.42 35.57 36.94
N THR A 30 -4.92 35.44 35.72
CA THR A 30 -5.78 35.39 34.54
C THR A 30 -6.31 33.97 34.39
N LEU A 31 -7.59 33.76 34.74
CA LEU A 31 -8.34 32.56 34.39
C LEU A 31 -8.49 32.54 32.86
N SER A 32 -7.65 31.77 32.18
CA SER A 32 -7.86 31.45 30.77
C SER A 32 -9.00 30.44 30.64
N PRO A 33 -10.04 30.68 29.81
CA PRO A 33 -11.04 29.66 29.53
C PRO A 33 -10.39 28.49 28.75
N PRO A 34 -10.87 27.23 28.93
CA PRO A 34 -10.34 26.10 28.19
C PRO A 34 -10.61 26.34 26.69
N ARG A 35 -9.53 26.43 25.90
CA ARG A 35 -9.63 26.45 24.44
C ARG A 35 -10.25 25.13 23.99
N GLN A 36 -11.31 25.24 23.21
CA GLN A 36 -11.94 24.09 22.55
C GLN A 36 -10.88 23.34 21.73
N GLY A 37 -10.96 22.01 21.79
CA GLY A 37 -9.87 21.09 21.52
C GLY A 37 -9.10 21.35 20.24
N ASP A 38 -7.78 21.31 20.38
CA ASP A 38 -6.87 21.13 19.27
C ASP A 38 -7.30 19.91 18.44
N PRO A 39 -7.21 19.95 17.10
CA PRO A 39 -7.34 18.75 16.29
C PRO A 39 -6.29 17.75 16.78
N VAL A 40 -6.73 16.62 17.33
CA VAL A 40 -5.84 15.50 17.63
C VAL A 40 -5.09 15.18 16.33
N PRO A 41 -3.75 15.23 16.31
CA PRO A 41 -3.00 14.77 15.16
C PRO A 41 -3.39 13.32 14.91
N HIS A 42 -4.19 13.07 13.86
CA HIS A 42 -4.21 11.74 13.29
C HIS A 42 -2.76 11.44 12.94
N PRO A 43 -2.19 10.28 13.33
CA PRO A 43 -0.87 9.90 12.84
C PRO A 43 -0.94 9.96 11.33
N ALA A 44 -0.39 11.01 10.72
CA ALA A 44 -0.24 11.10 9.29
C ALA A 44 0.47 9.81 8.88
N GLU A 45 -0.16 9.05 8.00
CA GLU A 45 0.36 7.78 7.50
C GLU A 45 1.75 8.07 6.91
N VAL A 46 2.81 7.88 7.72
CA VAL A 46 4.16 8.33 7.35
C VAL A 46 4.55 7.54 6.10
N ALA A 47 4.76 8.26 5.01
CA ALA A 47 5.18 7.64 3.77
C ALA A 47 6.56 6.99 3.97
N GLN A 48 6.68 5.73 3.58
CA GLN A 48 7.93 4.98 3.65
C GLN A 48 8.45 4.73 2.24
N GLN A 49 9.75 4.96 2.08
CA GLN A 49 10.47 4.52 0.90
C GLN A 49 10.85 3.06 1.06
N GLN A 50 10.42 2.24 0.11
CA GLN A 50 10.79 0.82 0.03
C GLN A 50 11.41 0.50 -1.32
N GLU A 51 12.45 -0.33 -1.29
CA GLU A 51 13.04 -0.92 -2.48
C GLU A 51 12.23 -2.14 -2.91
N THR A 52 11.97 -2.25 -4.21
CA THR A 52 11.25 -3.37 -4.81
C THR A 52 11.73 -3.62 -6.23
N GLN A 53 11.38 -4.77 -6.78
CA GLN A 53 11.66 -5.12 -8.17
C GLN A 53 10.48 -4.80 -9.08
N ILE A 54 10.79 -4.37 -10.31
CA ILE A 54 9.88 -4.35 -11.45
C ILE A 54 10.50 -5.20 -12.56
N PHE A 55 9.67 -5.96 -13.27
CA PHE A 55 10.14 -6.87 -14.31
C PHE A 55 9.91 -6.26 -15.70
N TRP A 56 10.99 -6.09 -16.44
CA TRP A 56 11.02 -5.57 -17.81
C TRP A 56 11.29 -6.68 -18.82
N VAL A 57 11.15 -6.37 -20.10
CA VAL A 57 11.49 -7.29 -21.19
C VAL A 57 12.85 -6.93 -21.74
N LYS A 58 13.68 -7.94 -21.99
CA LYS A 58 14.92 -7.82 -22.76
C LYS A 58 14.87 -8.78 -23.94
N ASN A 59 15.30 -8.32 -25.10
CA ASN A 59 15.47 -9.18 -26.27
C ASN A 59 16.84 -9.84 -26.23
N GLU A 60 16.86 -11.17 -26.23
CA GLU A 60 18.07 -11.98 -26.38
C GLU A 60 17.96 -12.80 -27.67
N GLY A 61 18.47 -12.22 -28.77
CA GLY A 61 18.22 -12.76 -30.11
C GLY A 61 16.72 -12.72 -30.43
N ASP A 62 16.15 -13.88 -30.74
CA ASP A 62 14.71 -14.03 -31.04
C ASP A 62 13.86 -14.36 -29.80
N THR A 63 14.46 -14.38 -28.60
CA THR A 63 13.76 -14.72 -27.35
C THR A 63 13.50 -13.48 -26.51
N LEU A 64 12.29 -13.36 -25.98
CA LEU A 64 11.95 -12.39 -24.94
C LEU A 64 12.30 -12.97 -23.57
N VAL A 65 12.93 -12.17 -22.72
CA VAL A 65 13.34 -12.56 -21.37
C VAL A 65 12.85 -11.52 -20.36
N LEU A 66 12.31 -11.96 -19.22
CA LEU A 66 12.00 -11.06 -18.11
C LEU A 66 13.23 -10.81 -17.26
N VAL A 67 13.52 -9.54 -17.01
CA VAL A 67 14.66 -9.10 -16.20
C VAL A 67 14.19 -8.16 -15.08
N PRO A 68 14.61 -8.37 -13.82
CA PRO A 68 14.25 -7.49 -12.71
C PRO A 68 15.05 -6.19 -12.75
N SER A 69 14.45 -5.12 -12.25
CA SER A 69 15.13 -3.87 -11.93
C SER A 69 14.68 -3.34 -10.59
N THR A 70 15.63 -2.97 -9.74
CA THR A 70 15.36 -2.39 -8.44
C THR A 70 14.93 -0.94 -8.59
N VAL A 71 13.79 -0.60 -8.00
CA VAL A 71 13.26 0.76 -7.92
C VAL A 71 12.93 1.11 -6.48
N ARG A 72 12.89 2.41 -6.18
CA ARG A 72 12.39 2.93 -4.90
C ARG A 72 11.01 3.51 -5.09
N ILE A 73 10.06 3.05 -4.30
CA ILE A 73 8.67 3.54 -4.30
C ILE A 73 8.37 4.10 -2.91
N THR A 74 7.72 5.25 -2.89
CA THR A 74 7.26 5.90 -1.65
C THR A 74 5.76 5.67 -1.51
N THR A 75 5.34 4.88 -0.53
CA THR A 75 3.92 4.65 -0.24
C THR A 75 3.64 4.78 1.26
N PRO A 76 2.37 5.00 1.64
CA PRO A 76 1.98 4.89 3.04
C PRO A 76 2.34 3.50 3.60
N ALA A 77 2.97 3.45 4.77
CA ALA A 77 3.65 2.27 5.30
C ALA A 77 2.77 1.04 5.61
N ARG A 78 1.45 1.12 5.43
CA ARG A 78 0.49 0.14 6.00
C ARG A 78 -0.53 -0.43 5.02
N ARG A 79 -0.38 -0.21 3.71
CA ARG A 79 -1.34 -0.71 2.72
C ARG A 79 -0.66 -1.48 1.60
N PRO A 80 -0.65 -2.83 1.67
CA PRO A 80 0.00 -3.65 0.65
C PRO A 80 -0.61 -3.42 -0.75
N GLU A 81 -1.91 -3.17 -0.84
CA GLU A 81 -2.61 -2.88 -2.10
C GLU A 81 -2.03 -1.63 -2.77
N LEU A 82 -1.83 -0.55 -2.02
CA LEU A 82 -1.26 0.69 -2.54
C LEU A 82 0.20 0.49 -2.99
N PHE A 83 0.98 -0.30 -2.25
CA PHE A 83 2.36 -0.60 -2.62
C PHE A 83 2.44 -1.41 -3.93
N ILE A 84 1.61 -2.45 -4.07
CA ILE A 84 1.51 -3.25 -5.30
C ILE A 84 1.00 -2.38 -6.45
N GLN A 85 -0.02 -1.56 -6.22
CA GLN A 85 -0.57 -0.65 -7.22
C GLN A 85 0.49 0.33 -7.72
N SER A 86 1.20 1.04 -6.83
CA SER A 86 2.27 1.97 -7.23
C SER A 86 3.40 1.29 -8.00
N ARG A 87 3.70 0.03 -7.68
CA ARG A 87 4.68 -0.78 -8.40
C ARG A 87 4.22 -1.15 -9.80
N LEU A 88 2.95 -1.54 -9.97
CA LEU A 88 2.35 -1.78 -11.28
C LEU A 88 2.23 -0.48 -12.08
N GLU A 89 1.83 0.63 -11.47
CA GLU A 89 1.80 1.94 -12.14
C GLU A 89 3.19 2.36 -12.62
N ARG A 90 4.24 2.12 -11.83
CA ARG A 90 5.62 2.36 -12.25
C ARG A 90 6.04 1.45 -13.42
N LEU A 91 5.58 0.20 -13.47
CA LEU A 91 5.76 -0.68 -14.63
C LEU A 91 5.06 -0.12 -15.87
N LEU A 92 3.81 0.32 -15.74
CA LEU A 92 3.00 0.87 -16.85
C LEU A 92 3.55 2.19 -17.38
N ALA A 93 4.26 2.96 -16.56
CA ALA A 93 4.97 4.17 -16.99
C ALA A 93 6.16 3.89 -17.93
N GLY A 94 6.56 2.62 -18.10
CA GLY A 94 7.64 2.22 -19.00
C GLY A 94 9.04 2.30 -18.39
N PRO A 95 10.05 1.74 -19.08
CA PRO A 95 11.42 1.69 -18.57
C PRO A 95 12.07 3.08 -18.53
N ALA A 96 13.01 3.28 -17.58
CA ALA A 96 13.72 4.56 -17.44
C ALA A 96 14.93 4.71 -18.39
N ASN A 97 15.37 3.62 -19.00
CA ASN A 97 16.50 3.56 -19.91
C ASN A 97 16.15 2.71 -21.14
N GLN A 98 17.06 2.66 -22.11
CA GLN A 98 16.85 1.96 -23.38
C GLN A 98 17.36 0.51 -23.37
N ASP A 99 17.91 0.03 -22.24
CA ASP A 99 18.50 -1.32 -22.14
C ASP A 99 17.45 -2.42 -22.04
N VAL A 100 16.22 -2.04 -21.68
CA VAL A 100 15.07 -2.92 -21.52
C VAL A 100 13.84 -2.26 -22.15
N THR A 101 12.82 -3.06 -22.45
CA THR A 101 11.59 -2.63 -23.11
C THR A 101 10.35 -3.09 -22.32
N THR A 102 9.17 -2.72 -22.80
CA THR A 102 7.89 -3.22 -22.28
C THR A 102 7.07 -3.82 -23.42
N SER A 103 6.38 -4.93 -23.14
CA SER A 103 5.38 -5.50 -24.04
C SER A 103 3.95 -5.01 -23.72
N ILE A 104 3.79 -4.19 -22.69
CA ILE A 104 2.49 -3.63 -22.28
C ILE A 104 2.12 -2.45 -23.21
N PRO A 105 0.88 -2.38 -23.75
CA PRO A 105 0.49 -1.30 -24.65
C PRO A 105 0.43 0.02 -23.93
N GLU A 106 0.76 1.08 -24.65
CA GLU A 106 0.62 2.45 -24.17
C GLU A 106 -0.81 2.71 -23.68
N ASN A 107 -0.93 3.63 -22.72
CA ASN A 107 -2.20 4.03 -22.11
C ASN A 107 -2.94 2.95 -21.32
N THR A 108 -2.34 1.76 -21.13
CA THR A 108 -2.81 0.80 -20.12
C THR A 108 -2.78 1.45 -18.74
N ARG A 109 -3.83 1.24 -17.95
CA ARG A 109 -3.97 1.74 -16.58
C ARG A 109 -4.24 0.60 -15.61
N VAL A 110 -3.81 0.77 -14.36
CA VAL A 110 -4.32 0.00 -13.23
C VAL A 110 -5.61 0.67 -12.77
N ASN A 111 -6.73 -0.04 -12.86
CA ASN A 111 -8.00 0.46 -12.35
C ASN A 111 -8.15 0.16 -10.85
N ARG A 112 -7.70 -1.02 -10.42
CA ARG A 112 -7.80 -1.47 -9.02
C ARG A 112 -6.76 -2.55 -8.71
N VAL A 113 -6.26 -2.53 -7.48
CA VAL A 113 -5.57 -3.66 -6.86
C VAL A 113 -6.25 -3.98 -5.54
N GLU A 114 -6.54 -5.27 -5.29
CA GLU A 114 -7.05 -5.76 -4.02
C GLU A 114 -6.20 -6.95 -3.56
N VAL A 115 -5.85 -6.99 -2.27
CA VAL A 115 -5.22 -8.18 -1.66
C VAL A 115 -6.29 -8.88 -0.83
N LYS A 116 -6.63 -10.09 -1.23
CA LYS A 116 -7.67 -10.93 -0.60
C LYS A 116 -7.03 -12.20 -0.04
N GLY A 117 -7.84 -13.00 0.66
CA GLY A 117 -7.37 -14.26 1.25
C GLY A 117 -6.93 -15.31 0.23
N ASP A 118 -7.38 -15.20 -1.02
CA ASP A 118 -6.96 -16.05 -2.14
C ASP A 118 -5.72 -15.49 -2.86
N GLY A 119 -5.51 -14.17 -2.87
CA GLY A 119 -4.25 -13.53 -3.28
C GLY A 119 -4.47 -12.14 -3.89
N ILE A 120 -3.70 -11.78 -4.92
CA ILE A 120 -3.68 -10.42 -5.50
C ILE A 120 -4.64 -10.34 -6.69
N HIS A 121 -5.59 -9.42 -6.64
CA HIS A 121 -6.54 -9.14 -7.73
C HIS A 121 -6.13 -7.82 -8.39
N VAL A 122 -5.83 -7.87 -9.68
CA VAL A 122 -5.44 -6.71 -10.49
C VAL A 122 -6.50 -6.48 -11.57
N ASP A 123 -7.12 -5.31 -11.58
CA ASP A 123 -7.97 -4.85 -12.68
C ASP A 123 -7.21 -3.85 -13.54
N LEU A 124 -7.11 -4.14 -14.83
CA LEU A 124 -6.42 -3.32 -15.82
C LEU A 124 -7.43 -2.75 -16.84
N SER A 125 -7.02 -1.69 -17.53
CA SER A 125 -7.84 -1.10 -18.57
C SER A 125 -7.82 -1.92 -19.89
N PRO A 126 -8.85 -1.80 -20.75
CA PRO A 126 -8.97 -2.60 -21.99
C PRO A 126 -7.81 -2.49 -22.97
N GLU A 127 -7.02 -1.42 -22.90
CA GLU A 127 -5.80 -1.22 -23.68
C GLU A 127 -4.80 -2.38 -23.48
N PHE A 128 -4.79 -3.02 -22.30
CA PHE A 128 -3.93 -4.16 -22.01
C PHE A 128 -4.14 -5.35 -22.96
N THR A 129 -5.30 -5.47 -23.61
CA THR A 129 -5.60 -6.59 -24.52
C THR A 129 -5.19 -6.36 -25.96
N LYS A 130 -4.62 -5.18 -26.28
CA LYS A 130 -4.36 -4.76 -27.66
C LYS A 130 -2.98 -5.18 -28.17
N GLY A 131 -2.95 -5.63 -29.41
CA GLY A 131 -1.76 -5.81 -30.24
C GLY A 131 -0.73 -6.83 -29.73
N GLY A 132 0.33 -6.99 -30.53
CA GLY A 132 1.41 -7.94 -30.28
C GLY A 132 1.11 -9.34 -30.79
N GLY A 133 2.17 -10.10 -31.07
CA GLY A 133 2.06 -11.55 -31.28
C GLY A 133 2.14 -12.31 -29.96
N SER A 134 2.01 -13.63 -30.04
CA SER A 134 1.93 -14.52 -28.88
C SER A 134 3.09 -14.34 -27.90
N ALA A 135 4.32 -14.15 -28.37
CA ALA A 135 5.47 -13.88 -27.50
C ALA A 135 5.30 -12.57 -26.70
N SER A 136 4.87 -11.48 -27.34
CA SER A 136 4.62 -10.20 -26.66
C SER A 136 3.48 -10.30 -25.65
N MET A 137 2.44 -11.07 -25.96
CA MET A 137 1.32 -11.31 -25.03
C MET A 137 1.76 -12.09 -23.79
N GLN A 138 2.59 -13.13 -23.96
CA GLN A 138 3.18 -13.87 -22.85
C GLN A 138 4.10 -12.97 -22.01
N ALA A 139 4.98 -12.21 -22.65
CA ALA A 139 5.88 -11.28 -21.96
C ALA A 139 5.10 -10.25 -21.13
N ARG A 140 4.03 -9.69 -21.70
CA ARG A 140 3.14 -8.75 -21.02
C ARG A 140 2.48 -9.33 -19.76
N LEU A 141 1.95 -10.55 -19.85
CA LEU A 141 1.39 -11.26 -18.68
C LEU A 141 2.46 -11.47 -17.62
N GLY A 142 3.65 -11.92 -18.04
CA GLY A 142 4.78 -12.15 -17.16
C GLY A 142 5.23 -10.87 -16.44
N GLN A 143 5.31 -9.74 -17.15
CA GLN A 143 5.65 -8.44 -16.54
C GLN A 143 4.69 -8.08 -15.40
N VAL A 144 3.38 -8.24 -15.60
CA VAL A 144 2.37 -7.96 -14.56
C VAL A 144 2.48 -8.95 -13.41
N LEU A 145 2.50 -10.25 -13.70
CA LEU A 145 2.56 -11.30 -12.68
C LEU A 145 3.80 -11.17 -11.78
N TYR A 146 4.99 -11.07 -12.37
CA TYR A 146 6.24 -11.00 -11.61
C TYR A 146 6.34 -9.70 -10.83
N THR A 147 5.88 -8.59 -11.40
CA THR A 147 5.88 -7.30 -10.71
C THR A 147 4.86 -7.29 -9.56
N ALA A 148 3.66 -7.83 -9.74
CA ALA A 148 2.66 -7.91 -8.67
C ALA A 148 3.15 -8.76 -7.48
N THR A 149 3.85 -9.86 -7.78
CA THR A 149 4.37 -10.84 -6.82
C THR A 149 5.81 -10.59 -6.36
N ALA A 150 6.39 -9.41 -6.64
CA ALA A 150 7.80 -9.16 -6.31
C ALA A 150 8.10 -9.22 -4.80
N SER A 151 7.09 -9.07 -3.94
CA SER A 151 7.22 -9.20 -2.47
C SER A 151 7.02 -10.64 -1.97
N ASP A 152 6.22 -11.45 -2.68
CA ASP A 152 5.98 -12.85 -2.38
C ASP A 152 5.75 -13.61 -3.70
N PRO A 153 6.80 -14.29 -4.22
CA PRO A 153 6.75 -14.98 -5.51
C PRO A 153 5.71 -16.10 -5.63
N ASN A 154 5.17 -16.59 -4.51
CA ASN A 154 4.22 -17.70 -4.48
C ASN A 154 2.75 -17.22 -4.45
N THR A 155 2.51 -15.92 -4.30
CA THR A 155 1.13 -15.40 -4.22
C THR A 155 0.39 -15.60 -5.55
N PRO A 156 -0.82 -16.17 -5.54
CA PRO A 156 -1.64 -16.26 -6.74
C PRO A 156 -2.13 -14.87 -7.20
N VAL A 157 -2.22 -14.66 -8.51
CA VAL A 157 -2.67 -13.40 -9.12
C VAL A 157 -3.87 -13.61 -10.02
N TRP A 158 -4.93 -12.83 -9.77
CA TRP A 158 -6.07 -12.69 -10.66
C TRP A 158 -5.92 -11.42 -11.50
N ILE A 159 -6.09 -11.54 -12.81
CA ILE A 159 -6.08 -10.41 -13.74
C ILE A 159 -7.49 -10.24 -14.32
N SER A 160 -8.01 -9.03 -14.26
CA SER A 160 -9.28 -8.63 -14.86
C SER A 160 -9.07 -7.43 -15.77
N ILE A 161 -9.98 -7.26 -16.74
CA ILE A 161 -10.01 -6.16 -17.70
C ILE A 161 -11.35 -5.45 -17.57
N GLY A 162 -11.34 -4.24 -17.00
CA GLY A 162 -12.56 -3.49 -16.74
C GLY A 162 -13.54 -4.24 -15.83
N GLY A 163 -13.03 -5.04 -14.88
CA GLY A 163 -13.81 -5.84 -13.94
C GLY A 163 -14.13 -7.27 -14.39
N GLU A 164 -13.88 -7.62 -15.65
CA GLU A 164 -14.13 -8.98 -16.17
C GLU A 164 -12.86 -9.85 -16.14
N PRO A 165 -12.92 -11.12 -15.71
CA PRO A 165 -11.74 -11.99 -15.69
C PRO A 165 -11.08 -12.12 -17.07
N LEU A 166 -9.76 -11.91 -17.13
CA LEU A 166 -8.99 -12.13 -18.35
C LEU A 166 -8.84 -13.64 -18.60
N ARG A 167 -9.70 -14.20 -19.45
CA ARG A 167 -9.63 -15.62 -19.85
C ARG A 167 -8.86 -15.84 -21.14
N VAL A 168 -8.89 -14.86 -22.03
CA VAL A 168 -8.25 -14.91 -23.34
C VAL A 168 -7.61 -13.55 -23.61
N LEU A 169 -6.33 -13.54 -24.00
CA LEU A 169 -5.57 -12.34 -24.31
C LEU A 169 -5.31 -12.24 -25.82
N GLY A 170 -5.63 -11.05 -26.36
CA GLY A 170 -5.40 -10.69 -27.76
C GLY A 170 -6.32 -11.40 -28.75
N GLY A 171 -6.17 -11.02 -30.03
CA GLY A 171 -6.95 -11.60 -31.13
C GLY A 171 -6.50 -13.01 -31.55
N GLU A 172 -5.29 -13.42 -31.16
CA GLU A 172 -4.77 -14.77 -31.46
C GLU A 172 -5.29 -15.84 -30.48
N GLY A 173 -5.92 -15.43 -29.38
CA GLY A 173 -6.58 -16.37 -28.47
C GLY A 173 -5.67 -16.98 -27.40
N LEU A 174 -4.70 -16.23 -26.85
CA LEU A 174 -3.85 -16.76 -25.78
C LEU A 174 -4.71 -17.03 -24.53
N GLU A 175 -4.93 -18.30 -24.20
CA GLU A 175 -5.68 -18.68 -23.01
C GLU A 175 -4.90 -18.33 -21.74
N VAL A 176 -5.61 -17.75 -20.77
CA VAL A 176 -5.07 -17.32 -19.49
C VAL A 176 -5.77 -18.08 -18.37
N THR A 177 -5.12 -19.13 -17.88
CA THR A 177 -5.56 -19.89 -16.71
C THR A 177 -5.39 -19.06 -15.45
N GLN A 178 -6.41 -19.05 -14.59
CA GLN A 178 -6.44 -18.22 -13.40
C GLN A 178 -6.80 -19.01 -12.12
N PRO A 179 -6.25 -18.63 -10.95
CA PRO A 179 -5.21 -17.61 -10.78
C PRO A 179 -3.89 -17.99 -11.45
N MET A 180 -3.08 -17.00 -11.77
CA MET A 180 -1.73 -17.20 -12.27
C MET A 180 -0.74 -17.28 -11.11
N THR A 181 0.20 -18.21 -11.18
CA THR A 181 1.39 -18.24 -10.33
C THR A 181 2.64 -18.20 -11.19
N ARG A 182 3.80 -17.83 -10.64
CA ARG A 182 5.07 -17.86 -11.39
C ARG A 182 5.40 -19.27 -11.89
N GLN A 183 5.09 -20.29 -11.09
CA GLN A 183 5.31 -21.69 -11.44
C GLN A 183 4.43 -22.12 -12.63
N ASP A 184 3.13 -21.82 -12.58
CA ASP A 184 2.22 -22.15 -13.69
C ASP A 184 2.59 -21.38 -14.96
N PHE A 185 2.99 -20.11 -14.82
CA PHE A 185 3.44 -19.28 -15.92
C PHE A 185 4.68 -19.86 -16.61
N GLN A 186 5.70 -20.27 -15.85
CA GLN A 186 6.91 -20.90 -16.39
C GLN A 186 6.64 -22.27 -17.02
N THR A 187 5.62 -22.98 -16.54
CA THR A 187 5.19 -24.26 -17.12
C THR A 187 4.43 -24.04 -18.43
N ALA A 188 3.57 -23.03 -18.49
CA ALA A 188 2.74 -22.73 -19.65
C ALA A 188 3.51 -22.02 -20.78
N PHE A 189 4.51 -21.20 -20.44
CA PHE A 189 5.21 -20.35 -21.40
C PHE A 189 6.72 -20.52 -21.27
N ALA A 190 7.40 -20.73 -22.41
CA ALA A 190 8.86 -20.85 -22.48
C ALA A 190 9.59 -19.50 -22.34
N LEU A 191 9.01 -18.55 -21.60
CA LEU A 191 9.58 -17.24 -21.36
C LEU A 191 10.63 -17.34 -20.24
N ARG A 192 11.89 -17.08 -20.56
CA ARG A 192 12.97 -17.13 -19.58
C ARG A 192 12.87 -15.95 -18.61
N THR A 193 13.24 -16.19 -17.36
CA THR A 193 13.35 -15.17 -16.32
C THR A 193 14.76 -15.20 -15.75
N GLN A 194 15.43 -14.04 -15.67
CA GLN A 194 16.78 -13.90 -15.10
C GLN A 194 16.74 -13.41 -13.66
#